data_AF-A0A9P1IFW5-F1
#
_entry.id   AF-A0A9P1IFW5-F1
#
_cell.length_a   1.000
_cell.length_b   1.000
_cell.length_c   1.000
_cell.angle_alpha   90.00
_cell.angle_beta   90.00
_cell.angle_gamma   90.00
#
_symmetry.space_group_name_H-M   'P 1'
#
loop_
_entity.id
_entity.type
_entity.pdbx_description
1 polymer ?
#
loop_
_entity_poly.entity_id
_entity_poly.type
_entity_poly.pdbx_seq_one_letter_code
_entity_poly.pdbx_strand_id
1 'polypeptide(L)'
;MLLRFTWKKLFIILCTFFVIFQFSGNFEPLYREYLIKREVRDFKAFITSSYYYPKSQSLGDNALALVMNLNDKRQYWFGEKWYELEKKPWITIRSRNLTTSKIISTPYERVTSDGDACLLPTVFLTTQLLPNTISIELLSDDHQNGVSIPFSTPQSTNQYDCVVCITPIFVAENWQTFLFAMHIYKKFGAFVNLYYISSIDSYFDLIRIYEESGYLTLQPWIPIKLIGVEKNELDAYEQVEWRNQVASMTDCILKYKETAKYVALLDIDDVLIPKLAPTYLEEFQILYNNLKDKNSYLNYEKQNFIGATVNNFDNFSFSKMLGSLERQNSSETGKIVTDPRLMNYTWIHWTYQNLRKVEVKENQITHVKRLKWLDNFPSQSNRSLKFPIIERSVEKEIEKDWKMMREKIPSGVQKNLPAEEFYAKVIGACYQEKFYSHFYIGAPSVGCVGPHFCEYPQREDLKCVHVDASYVEVPKMEPISYYFAVQARMNMTWGCYP
;
A
#
# COMPACT_ATOMS: atom_id res chain seq x y z
N MET A 1 27.78 72.47 31.23
CA MET A 1 28.38 72.61 29.87
C MET A 1 27.46 71.91 28.89
N LEU A 2 26.51 72.68 28.33
CA LEU A 2 25.46 72.19 27.44
C LEU A 2 26.03 71.71 26.11
N LEU A 3 25.81 70.44 25.76
CA LEU A 3 26.07 69.92 24.43
C LEU A 3 25.05 70.51 23.45
N ARG A 4 25.53 71.42 22.59
CA ARG A 4 24.83 71.89 21.39
C ARG A 4 24.62 70.69 20.44
N PHE A 5 23.47 70.03 20.52
CA PHE A 5 22.98 69.17 19.45
C PHE A 5 22.57 70.07 18.28
N THR A 6 23.39 70.11 17.23
CA THR A 6 23.11 70.89 16.02
C THR A 6 21.93 70.29 15.28
N TRP A 7 20.92 71.11 14.97
CA TRP A 7 19.70 70.76 14.22
C TRP A 7 19.95 69.95 12.92
N LYS A 8 21.11 70.13 12.28
CA LYS A 8 21.54 69.32 11.11
C LYS A 8 21.64 67.81 11.41
N LYS A 9 22.09 67.41 12.60
CA LYS A 9 22.19 65.98 12.97
C LYS A 9 20.82 65.37 13.27
N LEU A 10 19.91 66.14 13.87
CA LEU A 10 18.54 65.69 14.12
C LEU A 10 17.75 65.54 12.81
N PHE A 11 17.95 66.47 11.87
CA PHE A 11 17.31 66.42 10.55
C PHE A 11 17.82 65.26 9.71
N ILE A 12 19.14 64.97 9.73
CA ILE A 12 19.68 63.80 9.04
C ILE A 12 19.12 62.51 9.64
N ILE A 13 19.10 62.36 10.97
CA ILE A 13 18.55 61.16 11.62
C ILE A 13 17.05 60.99 11.31
N LEU A 14 16.27 62.07 11.32
CA LEU A 14 14.85 62.05 10.95
C LEU A 14 14.64 61.71 9.47
N CYS A 15 15.46 62.25 8.55
CA CYS A 15 15.40 61.88 7.14
C CYS A 15 15.81 60.43 6.90
N THR A 16 16.84 59.92 7.59
CA THR A 16 17.23 58.50 7.49
C THR A 16 16.14 57.60 8.05
N PHE A 17 15.51 57.97 9.17
CA PHE A 17 14.35 57.24 9.70
C PHE A 17 13.15 57.30 8.76
N PHE A 18 12.85 58.44 8.14
CA PHE A 18 11.72 58.59 7.22
C PHE A 18 11.93 57.84 5.90
N VAL A 19 13.17 57.80 5.38
CA VAL A 19 13.52 56.97 4.22
C VAL A 19 13.46 55.49 4.59
N ILE A 20 13.99 55.08 5.75
CA ILE A 20 13.87 53.69 6.22
C ILE A 20 12.40 53.31 6.44
N PHE A 21 11.56 54.20 6.96
CA PHE A 21 10.13 53.93 7.21
C PHE A 21 9.29 53.90 5.93
N GLN A 22 9.60 54.76 4.94
CA GLN A 22 8.95 54.71 3.63
C GLN A 22 9.38 53.49 2.79
N PHE A 23 10.62 53.00 2.97
CA PHE A 23 11.07 51.78 2.31
C PHE A 23 10.69 50.50 3.11
N SER A 24 10.59 50.53 4.44
CA SER A 24 10.27 49.33 5.24
C SER A 24 8.83 48.86 5.08
N GLY A 25 7.90 49.76 4.70
CA GLY A 25 6.49 49.39 4.45
C GLY A 25 6.26 48.58 3.16
N ASN A 26 7.19 48.61 2.21
CA ASN A 26 7.07 47.94 0.90
C ASN A 26 8.05 46.77 0.70
N PHE A 27 8.92 46.47 1.66
CA PHE A 27 9.87 45.36 1.55
C PHE A 27 9.25 44.00 1.91
N GLU A 28 8.24 43.95 2.76
CA GLU A 28 7.64 42.66 3.17
C GLU A 28 6.90 41.93 2.02
N PRO A 29 6.11 42.61 1.16
CA PRO A 29 5.45 41.95 0.03
C PRO A 29 6.46 41.53 -1.06
N LEU A 30 7.40 42.41 -1.40
CA LEU A 30 8.43 42.15 -2.43
C LEU A 30 9.45 41.08 -1.99
N TYR A 31 9.81 41.03 -0.70
CA TYR A 31 10.68 39.97 -0.16
C TYR A 31 9.93 38.65 0.01
N ARG A 32 8.64 38.64 0.36
CA ARG A 32 7.78 37.44 0.26
C ARG A 32 7.72 36.94 -1.17
N GLU A 33 7.47 37.81 -2.14
CA GLU A 33 7.36 37.44 -3.57
C GLU A 33 8.71 36.93 -4.13
N TYR A 34 9.83 37.51 -3.66
CA TYR A 34 11.18 37.08 -4.01
C TYR A 34 11.59 35.74 -3.36
N LEU A 35 11.14 35.46 -2.13
CA LEU A 35 11.37 34.18 -1.43
C LEU A 35 10.42 33.07 -1.89
N ILE A 36 9.16 33.39 -2.22
CA ILE A 36 8.20 32.46 -2.83
C ILE A 36 8.75 31.93 -4.16
N LYS A 37 9.46 32.75 -4.95
CA LYS A 37 10.12 32.29 -6.18
C LYS A 37 11.24 31.27 -5.96
N ARG A 38 11.74 31.07 -4.72
CA ARG A 38 13.02 30.39 -4.51
C ARG A 38 12.95 28.90 -4.15
N GLU A 39 11.86 28.37 -3.61
CA GLU A 39 11.71 26.91 -3.39
C GLU A 39 10.25 26.45 -3.41
N VAL A 40 9.47 26.88 -4.40
CA VAL A 40 8.18 26.27 -4.69
C VAL A 40 8.42 24.93 -5.38
N ARG A 41 8.04 23.82 -4.75
CA ARG A 41 8.11 22.50 -5.39
C ARG A 41 6.94 22.33 -6.36
N ASP A 42 7.22 21.99 -7.61
CA ASP A 42 6.19 21.64 -8.59
C ASP A 42 5.54 20.30 -8.25
N PHE A 43 4.27 20.13 -8.64
CA PHE A 43 3.57 18.89 -8.39
C PHE A 43 4.10 17.78 -9.31
N LYS A 44 4.22 16.59 -8.76
CA LYS A 44 4.73 15.37 -9.35
C LYS A 44 3.83 14.24 -8.91
N ALA A 45 3.22 13.57 -9.87
CA ALA A 45 2.35 12.43 -9.63
C ALA A 45 2.97 11.18 -10.26
N PHE A 46 3.13 10.11 -9.49
CA PHE A 46 3.37 8.78 -10.04
C PHE A 46 2.05 8.03 -10.15
N ILE A 47 1.67 7.60 -11.35
CA ILE A 47 0.44 6.83 -11.59
C ILE A 47 0.71 5.38 -11.26
N THR A 48 0.06 4.91 -10.19
CA THR A 48 0.21 3.54 -9.70
C THR A 48 -0.77 2.61 -10.41
N SER A 49 -2.01 3.03 -10.60
CA SER A 49 -2.97 2.28 -11.42
C SER A 49 -4.04 3.16 -12.08
N SER A 50 -4.56 2.66 -13.19
CA SER A 50 -5.54 3.34 -14.04
C SER A 50 -6.52 2.33 -14.61
N TYR A 51 -7.79 2.46 -14.25
CA TYR A 51 -8.87 1.59 -14.70
C TYR A 51 -9.95 2.36 -15.44
N TYR A 52 -10.31 1.88 -16.62
CA TYR A 52 -11.49 2.34 -17.35
C TYR A 52 -12.62 1.31 -17.22
N TYR A 53 -13.77 1.77 -16.74
CA TYR A 53 -15.00 0.99 -16.55
C TYR A 53 -16.01 1.41 -17.63
N PRO A 54 -16.19 0.63 -18.70
CA PRO A 54 -17.27 0.89 -19.64
C PRO A 54 -18.64 0.91 -18.95
N LYS A 55 -18.82 0.04 -17.96
CA LYS A 55 -19.97 -0.01 -17.05
C LYS A 55 -19.48 -0.29 -15.63
N SER A 56 -20.05 0.41 -14.66
CA SER A 56 -19.80 0.17 -13.23
C SER A 56 -21.05 0.50 -12.43
N GLN A 57 -21.47 -0.40 -11.54
CA GLN A 57 -22.60 -0.17 -10.66
C GLN A 57 -22.28 0.90 -9.61
N SER A 58 -21.00 1.04 -9.26
CA SER A 58 -20.54 1.87 -8.15
C SER A 58 -19.93 3.21 -8.58
N LEU A 59 -19.23 3.24 -9.71
CA LEU A 59 -18.59 4.44 -10.23
C LEU A 59 -19.40 5.11 -11.35
N GLY A 60 -20.39 4.44 -11.93
CA GLY A 60 -21.14 4.91 -13.09
C GLY A 60 -20.54 4.50 -14.44
N ASP A 61 -21.28 4.76 -15.52
CA ASP A 61 -20.91 4.34 -16.87
C ASP A 61 -19.79 5.20 -17.48
N ASN A 62 -18.77 4.54 -18.03
CA ASN A 62 -17.57 5.15 -18.62
C ASN A 62 -16.66 5.84 -17.60
N ALA A 63 -16.61 5.30 -16.38
CA ALA A 63 -15.79 5.84 -15.32
C ALA A 63 -14.30 5.55 -15.55
N LEU A 64 -13.47 6.52 -15.24
CA LEU A 64 -12.03 6.36 -15.01
C LEU A 64 -11.79 6.38 -13.50
N ALA A 65 -11.02 5.42 -12.99
CA ALA A 65 -10.47 5.44 -11.65
C ALA A 65 -8.94 5.50 -11.74
N LEU A 66 -8.33 6.50 -11.11
CA LEU A 66 -6.88 6.67 -11.03
C LEU A 66 -6.41 6.58 -9.58
N VAL A 67 -5.36 5.80 -9.35
CA VAL A 67 -4.60 5.75 -8.10
C VAL A 67 -3.21 6.27 -8.38
N MET A 68 -2.78 7.28 -7.61
CA MET A 68 -1.48 7.91 -7.81
C MET A 68 -0.82 8.24 -6.48
N ASN A 69 0.48 8.44 -6.50
CA ASN A 69 1.22 9.06 -5.41
C ASN A 69 1.59 10.47 -5.85
N LEU A 70 1.07 11.49 -5.15
CA LEU A 70 1.18 12.89 -5.55
C LEU A 70 1.69 13.69 -4.37
N ASN A 71 2.69 14.54 -4.59
CA ASN A 71 3.13 15.51 -3.59
C ASN A 71 2.09 16.64 -3.45
N ASP A 72 0.97 16.31 -2.81
CA ASP A 72 -0.26 17.11 -2.79
C ASP A 72 -0.16 18.44 -1.99
N LYS A 73 1.04 18.82 -1.55
CA LYS A 73 1.36 20.07 -0.88
C LYS A 73 2.42 20.85 -1.64
N ARG A 74 2.09 22.06 -2.09
CA ARG A 74 3.06 23.03 -2.60
C ARG A 74 3.72 23.72 -1.42
N GLN A 75 4.96 23.34 -1.11
CA GLN A 75 5.69 23.84 0.05
C GLN A 75 6.81 24.79 -0.37
N TYR A 76 7.15 25.75 0.50
CA TYR A 76 8.40 26.53 0.43
C TYR A 76 9.15 26.49 1.77
N TRP A 77 10.46 26.61 1.69
CA TRP A 77 11.35 26.63 2.85
C TRP A 77 11.57 28.06 3.37
N PHE A 78 11.39 28.26 4.67
CA PHE A 78 11.75 29.50 5.35
C PHE A 78 12.17 29.24 6.79
N GLY A 79 13.32 29.77 7.21
CA GLY A 79 13.75 29.75 8.61
C GLY A 79 13.73 28.37 9.27
N GLU A 80 14.18 27.33 8.54
CA GLU A 80 14.21 25.92 8.97
C GLU A 80 12.87 25.17 8.97
N LYS A 81 11.82 25.72 8.35
CA LYS A 81 10.50 25.08 8.26
C LYS A 81 9.89 25.16 6.86
N TRP A 82 9.10 24.15 6.51
CA TRP A 82 8.27 24.12 5.32
C TRP A 82 6.91 24.78 5.59
N TYR A 83 6.45 25.61 4.66
CA TYR A 83 5.15 26.30 4.70
C TYR A 83 4.34 25.97 3.45
N GLU A 84 3.05 25.72 3.60
CA GLU A 84 2.13 25.37 2.50
C GLU A 84 1.56 26.62 1.83
N LEU A 85 1.62 26.69 0.49
CA LEU A 85 1.33 27.91 -0.27
C LEU A 85 -0.06 27.97 -0.92
N GLU A 86 -0.61 26.86 -1.44
CA GLU A 86 -1.67 26.95 -2.46
C GLU A 86 -2.72 25.84 -2.42
N LYS A 87 -3.87 26.13 -3.06
CA LYS A 87 -4.97 25.19 -3.34
C LYS A 87 -4.49 24.01 -4.18
N LYS A 88 -4.96 22.80 -3.82
CA LYS A 88 -4.73 21.56 -4.56
C LYS A 88 -5.14 21.71 -6.04
N PRO A 89 -4.27 21.38 -7.02
CA PRO A 89 -4.58 21.51 -8.44
C PRO A 89 -5.70 20.54 -8.86
N TRP A 90 -6.47 20.91 -9.87
CA TRP A 90 -7.37 19.96 -10.53
C TRP A 90 -6.58 19.15 -11.55
N ILE A 91 -7.01 17.92 -11.79
CA ILE A 91 -6.40 17.08 -12.82
C ILE A 91 -7.26 17.19 -14.08
N THR A 92 -6.62 17.61 -15.17
CA THR A 92 -7.27 17.77 -16.48
C THR A 92 -6.98 16.55 -17.36
N ILE A 93 -8.04 15.97 -17.91
CA ILE A 93 -8.01 14.70 -18.62
C ILE A 93 -8.68 14.89 -19.99
N ARG A 94 -8.00 14.48 -21.05
CA ARG A 94 -8.57 14.32 -22.38
C ARG A 94 -8.86 12.85 -22.63
N SER A 95 -10.14 12.51 -22.76
CA SER A 95 -10.59 11.22 -23.27
C SER A 95 -10.86 11.33 -24.76
N ARG A 96 -10.48 10.30 -25.52
CA ARG A 96 -10.76 10.19 -26.96
C ARG A 96 -11.36 8.82 -27.25
N ASN A 97 -12.36 8.81 -28.12
CA ASN A 97 -12.84 7.60 -28.79
C ASN A 97 -12.60 7.74 -30.32
N LEU A 98 -13.14 6.84 -31.14
CA LEU A 98 -12.89 6.86 -32.59
C LEU A 98 -13.41 8.12 -33.31
N THR A 99 -14.36 8.86 -32.74
CA THR A 99 -15.06 9.96 -33.44
C THR A 99 -14.88 11.32 -32.78
N THR A 100 -14.63 11.38 -31.46
CA THR A 100 -14.59 12.63 -30.71
C THR A 100 -13.59 12.59 -29.56
N SER A 101 -13.32 13.77 -29.00
CA SER A 101 -12.52 13.96 -27.79
C SER A 101 -13.23 14.89 -26.82
N LYS A 102 -13.07 14.64 -25.53
CA LYS A 102 -13.64 15.43 -24.44
C LYS A 102 -12.56 15.74 -23.41
N ILE A 103 -12.48 17.00 -22.99
CA ILE A 103 -11.64 17.44 -21.89
C ILE A 103 -12.49 17.59 -20.64
N ILE A 104 -12.00 17.07 -19.52
CA ILE A 104 -12.66 17.08 -18.21
C ILE A 104 -11.61 17.46 -17.17
N SER A 105 -11.92 18.41 -16.30
CA SER A 105 -11.09 18.73 -15.13
C SER A 105 -11.84 18.27 -13.87
N THR A 106 -11.14 17.58 -12.97
CA THR A 106 -11.75 16.97 -11.79
C THR A 106 -10.80 17.04 -10.59
N PRO A 107 -11.32 17.18 -9.35
CA PRO A 107 -10.49 17.08 -8.15
C PRO A 107 -10.06 15.64 -7.89
N TYR A 108 -9.09 15.49 -6.99
CA TYR A 108 -8.68 14.21 -6.39
C TYR A 108 -8.90 14.23 -4.88
N GLU A 109 -8.98 13.04 -4.29
CA GLU A 109 -9.13 12.79 -2.86
C GLU A 109 -7.82 12.23 -2.30
N ARG A 110 -7.36 12.75 -1.18
CA ARG A 110 -6.23 12.17 -0.45
C ARG A 110 -6.72 10.92 0.30
N VAL A 111 -6.01 9.81 0.16
CA VAL A 111 -6.37 8.51 0.77
C VAL A 111 -5.85 8.39 2.20
N THR A 112 -5.01 9.33 2.65
CA THR A 112 -4.38 9.39 3.99
C THR A 112 -4.82 10.64 4.74
N SER A 113 -4.57 10.71 6.05
CA SER A 113 -4.81 11.94 6.82
C SER A 113 -3.83 13.06 6.43
N ASP A 114 -4.28 14.31 6.57
CA ASP A 114 -3.47 15.50 6.28
C ASP A 114 -2.23 15.65 7.18
N GLY A 115 -2.19 14.91 8.30
CA GLY A 115 -1.09 14.88 9.27
C GLY A 115 -0.01 13.82 9.01
N ASP A 116 -0.13 13.05 7.93
CA ASP A 116 0.91 12.11 7.51
C ASP A 116 2.18 12.84 7.05
N ALA A 117 3.33 12.36 7.51
CA ALA A 117 4.64 12.98 7.33
C ALA A 117 5.26 12.72 5.95
N CYS A 118 4.70 11.77 5.18
CA CYS A 118 5.16 11.43 3.84
C CYS A 118 4.86 12.54 2.80
N LEU A 119 5.83 12.86 1.95
CA LEU A 119 5.66 13.85 0.87
C LEU A 119 4.97 13.29 -0.38
N LEU A 120 4.81 11.98 -0.53
CA LEU A 120 4.11 11.34 -1.66
C LEU A 120 2.93 10.47 -1.17
N PRO A 121 1.90 11.08 -0.54
CA PRO A 121 0.72 10.35 -0.14
C PRO A 121 -0.02 9.75 -1.33
N THR A 122 -0.76 8.67 -1.07
CA THR A 122 -1.68 8.12 -2.05
C THR A 122 -2.88 9.06 -2.26
N VAL A 123 -3.22 9.32 -3.52
CA VAL A 123 -4.40 10.05 -3.95
C VAL A 123 -5.25 9.19 -4.89
N PHE A 124 -6.56 9.41 -4.83
CA PHE A 124 -7.55 8.74 -5.66
C PHE A 124 -8.34 9.76 -6.46
N LEU A 125 -8.66 9.45 -7.71
CA LEU A 125 -9.51 10.27 -8.56
C LEU A 125 -10.47 9.37 -9.32
N THR A 126 -11.71 9.85 -9.49
CA THR A 126 -12.68 9.25 -10.39
C THR A 126 -13.42 10.30 -11.22
N THR A 127 -13.74 9.98 -12.48
CA THR A 127 -14.53 10.87 -13.36
C THR A 127 -15.16 10.11 -14.54
N GLN A 128 -16.14 10.72 -15.22
CA GLN A 128 -16.83 10.11 -16.37
C GLN A 128 -16.23 10.55 -17.70
N LEU A 129 -15.69 9.58 -18.45
CA LEU A 129 -15.09 9.76 -19.76
C LEU A 129 -16.10 9.58 -20.91
N LEU A 130 -15.61 9.60 -22.15
CA LEU A 130 -16.38 9.22 -23.31
C LEU A 130 -16.68 7.72 -23.31
N PRO A 131 -17.79 7.30 -23.93
CA PRO A 131 -18.02 5.89 -24.23
C PRO A 131 -16.99 5.37 -25.24
N ASN A 132 -16.61 4.11 -25.05
CA ASN A 132 -15.60 3.41 -25.85
C ASN A 132 -14.29 4.22 -25.93
N THR A 133 -13.84 4.74 -24.78
CA THR A 133 -12.57 5.46 -24.70
C THR A 133 -11.42 4.54 -25.14
N ILE A 134 -10.61 5.02 -26.10
CA ILE A 134 -9.44 4.31 -26.61
C ILE A 134 -8.12 4.95 -26.16
N SER A 135 -8.15 6.22 -25.74
CA SER A 135 -6.98 6.89 -25.18
C SER A 135 -7.38 7.86 -24.08
N ILE A 136 -6.54 7.92 -23.05
CA ILE A 136 -6.64 8.83 -21.92
C ILE A 136 -5.33 9.61 -21.84
N GLU A 137 -5.42 10.92 -21.84
CA GLU A 137 -4.27 11.82 -21.77
C GLU A 137 -4.45 12.79 -20.59
N LEU A 138 -3.44 12.89 -19.73
CA LEU A 138 -3.39 13.88 -18.66
C LEU A 138 -2.76 15.15 -19.22
N LEU A 139 -3.41 16.30 -19.06
CA LEU A 139 -3.04 17.56 -19.70
C LEU A 139 -2.41 18.54 -18.72
N SER A 140 -1.57 19.43 -19.24
CA SER A 140 -1.14 20.65 -18.53
C SER A 140 -2.31 21.64 -18.43
N ASP A 141 -2.21 22.61 -17.52
CA ASP A 141 -3.29 23.60 -17.31
C ASP A 141 -3.59 24.45 -18.55
N ASP A 142 -2.59 24.67 -19.41
CA ASP A 142 -2.76 25.38 -20.68
C ASP A 142 -3.28 24.49 -21.82
N HIS A 143 -3.45 23.19 -21.56
CA HIS A 143 -3.87 22.14 -22.50
C HIS A 143 -2.97 21.97 -23.74
N GLN A 144 -1.78 22.59 -23.76
CA GLN A 144 -0.85 22.50 -24.89
C GLN A 144 0.00 21.23 -24.85
N ASN A 145 0.31 20.74 -23.64
CA ASN A 145 1.05 19.51 -23.41
C ASN A 145 0.15 18.45 -22.80
N GLY A 146 0.46 17.18 -23.09
CA GLY A 146 -0.27 16.05 -22.55
C GLY A 146 0.54 14.77 -22.57
N VAL A 147 0.23 13.90 -21.60
CA VAL A 147 0.86 12.58 -21.46
C VAL A 147 -0.22 11.52 -21.56
N SER A 148 -0.10 10.65 -22.56
CA SER A 148 -0.99 9.49 -22.72
C SER A 148 -0.62 8.42 -21.70
N ILE A 149 -1.60 7.99 -20.91
CA ILE A 149 -1.41 7.01 -19.85
C ILE A 149 -1.99 5.65 -20.26
N PRO A 150 -1.34 4.54 -19.90
CA PRO A 150 -1.97 3.23 -20.04
C PRO A 150 -3.16 3.15 -19.09
N PHE A 151 -4.16 2.37 -19.48
CA PHE A 151 -5.28 2.01 -18.63
C PHE A 151 -5.68 0.58 -18.89
N SER A 152 -6.19 -0.08 -17.85
CA SER A 152 -6.70 -1.45 -17.92
C SER A 152 -8.21 -1.45 -17.76
N THR A 153 -8.88 -2.45 -18.30
CA THR A 153 -10.23 -2.79 -17.83
C THR A 153 -10.07 -3.54 -16.51
N PRO A 154 -10.90 -3.26 -15.48
CA PRO A 154 -10.90 -4.06 -14.25
C PRO A 154 -11.16 -5.53 -14.56
N GLN A 155 -10.93 -6.39 -13.56
CA GLN A 155 -11.25 -7.81 -13.70
C GLN A 155 -12.73 -7.96 -14.04
N SER A 156 -13.03 -8.66 -15.13
CA SER A 156 -14.39 -8.78 -15.70
C SER A 156 -14.75 -10.19 -16.15
N THR A 157 -13.79 -11.12 -16.16
CA THR A 157 -13.99 -12.49 -16.65
C THR A 157 -14.57 -13.41 -15.59
N ASN A 158 -14.03 -13.37 -14.37
CA ASN A 158 -14.42 -14.25 -13.28
C ASN A 158 -15.22 -13.45 -12.24
N GLN A 159 -16.23 -14.10 -11.67
CA GLN A 159 -16.94 -13.63 -10.48
C GLN A 159 -16.36 -14.32 -9.26
N TYR A 160 -16.21 -13.57 -8.17
CA TYR A 160 -15.60 -14.02 -6.93
C TYR A 160 -16.55 -13.79 -5.76
N ASP A 161 -16.71 -14.80 -4.92
CA ASP A 161 -17.47 -14.65 -3.69
C ASP A 161 -16.70 -13.84 -2.64
N CYS A 162 -15.40 -14.09 -2.53
CA CYS A 162 -14.49 -13.34 -1.68
C CYS A 162 -13.13 -13.26 -2.35
N VAL A 163 -12.54 -12.06 -2.37
CA VAL A 163 -11.13 -11.86 -2.73
C VAL A 163 -10.37 -11.39 -1.51
N VAL A 164 -9.30 -12.09 -1.16
CA VAL A 164 -8.36 -11.68 -0.13
C VAL A 164 -7.17 -11.01 -0.82
N CYS A 165 -7.06 -9.70 -0.63
CA CYS A 165 -5.94 -8.91 -1.13
C CYS A 165 -4.85 -8.89 -0.07
N ILE A 166 -3.74 -9.56 -0.36
CA ILE A 166 -2.57 -9.57 0.50
C ILE A 166 -1.66 -8.42 0.11
N THR A 167 -1.31 -7.61 1.10
CA THR A 167 -0.47 -6.41 0.95
C THR A 167 0.93 -6.74 0.39
N PRO A 168 1.66 -5.75 -0.14
CA PRO A 168 2.91 -6.00 -0.85
C PRO A 168 3.93 -6.72 0.03
N ILE A 169 4.34 -7.92 -0.37
CA ILE A 169 5.42 -8.66 0.29
C ILE A 169 6.77 -8.25 -0.30
N PHE A 170 7.77 -8.18 0.57
CA PHE A 170 9.12 -7.71 0.26
C PHE A 170 10.12 -8.52 1.08
N VAL A 171 11.28 -8.81 0.49
CA VAL A 171 12.37 -9.55 1.14
C VAL A 171 11.83 -10.80 1.85
N ALA A 172 10.82 -11.42 1.25
CA ALA A 172 10.03 -12.44 1.90
C ALA A 172 10.73 -13.80 1.85
N GLU A 173 10.73 -14.51 2.97
CA GLU A 173 11.37 -15.83 3.12
C GLU A 173 10.50 -16.85 3.90
N ASN A 174 9.43 -16.37 4.56
CA ASN A 174 8.59 -17.16 5.46
C ASN A 174 7.54 -18.00 4.71
N TRP A 175 8.00 -19.03 4.00
CA TRP A 175 7.15 -19.88 3.18
C TRP A 175 6.06 -20.61 3.96
N GLN A 176 6.27 -20.94 5.23
CA GLN A 176 5.28 -21.64 6.07
C GLN A 176 4.03 -20.77 6.33
N THR A 177 4.22 -19.47 6.57
CA THR A 177 3.11 -18.52 6.74
C THR A 177 2.30 -18.40 5.44
N PHE A 178 2.99 -18.35 4.31
CA PHE A 178 2.35 -18.36 3.00
C PHE A 178 1.53 -19.61 2.75
N LEU A 179 2.11 -20.79 2.99
CA LEU A 179 1.38 -22.05 2.88
C LEU A 179 0.10 -22.01 3.72
N PHE A 180 0.21 -21.54 4.97
CA PHE A 180 -0.92 -21.43 5.89
C PHE A 180 -2.02 -20.52 5.37
N ALA A 181 -1.67 -19.30 4.94
CA ALA A 181 -2.63 -18.38 4.35
C ALA A 181 -3.31 -18.97 3.11
N MET A 182 -2.54 -19.49 2.14
CA MET A 182 -3.08 -19.95 0.86
C MET A 182 -4.06 -21.12 1.02
N HIS A 183 -3.72 -22.09 1.89
CA HIS A 183 -4.55 -23.26 2.12
C HIS A 183 -5.82 -22.94 2.91
N ILE A 184 -5.74 -22.04 3.89
CA ILE A 184 -6.92 -21.57 4.64
C ILE A 184 -7.86 -20.80 3.70
N TYR A 185 -7.35 -19.83 2.95
CA TYR A 185 -8.18 -19.01 2.07
C TYR A 185 -8.90 -19.84 1.02
N LYS A 186 -8.18 -20.77 0.39
CA LYS A 186 -8.80 -21.72 -0.55
C LYS A 186 -9.86 -22.60 0.11
N LYS A 187 -9.58 -23.13 1.32
CA LYS A 187 -10.50 -24.02 2.04
C LYS A 187 -11.86 -23.37 2.30
N PHE A 188 -11.88 -22.06 2.57
CA PHE A 188 -13.10 -21.31 2.88
C PHE A 188 -13.68 -20.54 1.68
N GLY A 189 -13.17 -20.81 0.46
CA GLY A 189 -13.74 -20.30 -0.80
C GLY A 189 -13.30 -18.90 -1.21
N ALA A 190 -12.20 -18.37 -0.64
CA ALA A 190 -11.63 -17.12 -1.10
C ALA A 190 -10.60 -17.34 -2.22
N PHE A 191 -10.53 -16.35 -3.12
CA PHE A 191 -9.44 -16.21 -4.07
C PHE A 191 -8.41 -15.20 -3.53
N VAL A 192 -7.12 -15.44 -3.74
CA VAL A 192 -6.07 -14.55 -3.23
C VAL A 192 -5.47 -13.68 -4.34
N ASN A 193 -5.35 -12.38 -4.11
CA ASN A 193 -4.54 -11.48 -4.92
C ASN A 193 -3.34 -11.02 -4.08
N LEU A 194 -2.14 -11.47 -4.43
CA LEU A 194 -0.92 -11.19 -3.68
C LEU A 194 -0.11 -10.10 -4.40
N TYR A 195 0.08 -8.95 -3.75
CA TYR A 195 1.02 -7.94 -4.24
C TYR A 195 2.45 -8.35 -3.89
N TYR A 196 3.35 -8.25 -4.86
CA TYR A 196 4.72 -8.75 -4.75
C TYR A 196 5.70 -7.65 -5.12
N ILE A 197 6.69 -7.41 -4.27
CA ILE A 197 7.82 -6.52 -4.56
C ILE A 197 9.11 -7.33 -4.67
N SER A 198 9.43 -8.12 -3.65
CA SER A 198 10.62 -8.95 -3.66
C SER A 198 10.55 -10.14 -2.72
N SER A 199 11.34 -11.16 -3.04
CA SER A 199 11.59 -12.31 -2.18
C SER A 199 12.88 -13.01 -2.55
N ILE A 200 13.34 -13.91 -1.71
CA ILE A 200 14.30 -14.92 -2.14
C ILE A 200 13.75 -15.71 -3.35
N ASP A 201 14.63 -16.22 -4.19
CA ASP A 201 14.28 -16.92 -5.44
C ASP A 201 13.47 -18.21 -5.21
N SER A 202 13.89 -19.06 -4.28
CA SER A 202 13.19 -20.33 -3.98
C SER A 202 11.75 -20.13 -3.48
N TYR A 203 11.50 -19.05 -2.75
CA TYR A 203 10.16 -18.70 -2.30
C TYR A 203 9.33 -18.10 -3.43
N PHE A 204 9.94 -17.34 -4.34
CA PHE A 204 9.28 -16.90 -5.56
C PHE A 204 8.84 -18.08 -6.43
N ASP A 205 9.71 -19.07 -6.62
CA ASP A 205 9.38 -20.30 -7.37
C ASP A 205 8.19 -21.04 -6.75
N LEU A 206 8.13 -21.11 -5.41
CA LEU A 206 6.98 -21.67 -4.69
C LEU A 206 5.69 -20.88 -4.97
N ILE A 207 5.75 -19.54 -4.92
CA ILE A 207 4.60 -18.67 -5.24
C ILE A 207 4.12 -18.92 -6.68
N ARG A 208 5.03 -19.04 -7.65
CA ARG A 208 4.70 -19.30 -9.05
C ARG A 208 3.96 -20.64 -9.22
N ILE A 209 4.41 -21.69 -8.55
CA ILE A 209 3.73 -23.00 -8.57
C ILE A 209 2.30 -22.91 -8.00
N TYR A 210 2.10 -22.08 -6.97
CA TYR A 210 0.78 -21.84 -6.37
C TYR A 210 -0.13 -21.01 -7.29
N GLU A 211 0.41 -20.00 -7.96
CA GLU A 211 -0.31 -19.24 -8.98
C GLU A 211 -0.76 -20.13 -10.14
N GLU A 212 0.15 -20.95 -10.68
CA GLU A 212 -0.16 -21.92 -11.75
C GLU A 212 -1.17 -22.98 -11.31
N SER A 213 -1.22 -23.29 -10.02
CA SER A 213 -2.20 -24.20 -9.43
C SER A 213 -3.52 -23.52 -9.04
N GLY A 214 -3.69 -22.22 -9.33
CA GLY A 214 -4.92 -21.47 -9.15
C GLY A 214 -5.23 -21.05 -7.70
N TYR A 215 -4.23 -20.99 -6.82
CA TYR A 215 -4.44 -20.53 -5.44
C TYR A 215 -4.50 -19.01 -5.32
N LEU A 216 -3.77 -18.32 -6.20
CA LEU A 216 -3.61 -16.88 -6.14
C LEU A 216 -3.33 -16.30 -7.52
N THR A 217 -3.52 -14.99 -7.67
CA THR A 217 -2.86 -14.19 -8.70
C THR A 217 -1.71 -13.43 -8.06
N LEU A 218 -0.53 -13.49 -8.68
CA LEU A 218 0.62 -12.70 -8.30
C LEU A 218 0.57 -11.36 -9.05
N GLN A 219 0.47 -10.27 -8.30
CA GLN A 219 0.45 -8.91 -8.83
C GLN A 219 1.81 -8.26 -8.61
N PRO A 220 2.62 -8.02 -9.66
CA PRO A 220 3.83 -7.24 -9.52
C PRO A 220 3.48 -5.84 -9.02
N TRP A 221 4.18 -5.40 -7.97
CA TRP A 221 4.00 -4.09 -7.38
C TRP A 221 5.24 -3.24 -7.63
N ILE A 222 5.09 -2.25 -8.52
CA ILE A 222 6.21 -1.53 -9.11
C ILE A 222 6.75 -0.48 -8.13
N PRO A 223 8.08 -0.40 -7.91
CA PRO A 223 8.66 0.66 -7.11
C PRO A 223 8.49 2.03 -7.78
N ILE A 224 8.20 3.05 -6.99
CA ILE A 224 7.99 4.41 -7.49
C ILE A 224 9.34 5.02 -7.86
N LYS A 225 9.49 5.48 -9.10
CA LYS A 225 10.64 6.26 -9.56
C LYS A 225 10.15 7.44 -10.40
N LEU A 226 10.64 8.64 -10.07
CA LEU A 226 10.36 9.87 -10.80
C LEU A 226 11.59 10.19 -11.66
N ILE A 227 11.58 9.75 -12.92
CA ILE A 227 12.73 9.90 -13.82
C ILE A 227 13.06 11.38 -14.02
N GLY A 228 14.33 11.74 -13.87
CA GLY A 228 14.79 13.13 -13.99
C GLY A 228 14.51 14.01 -12.77
N VAL A 229 14.04 13.43 -11.66
CA VAL A 229 13.83 14.13 -10.39
C VAL A 229 14.85 13.65 -9.37
N GLU A 230 15.67 14.58 -8.89
CA GLU A 230 16.74 14.29 -7.94
C GLU A 230 16.20 14.08 -6.51
N LYS A 231 16.91 13.28 -5.71
CA LYS A 231 16.53 12.94 -4.31
C LYS A 231 16.33 14.19 -3.43
N ASN A 232 17.15 15.22 -3.65
CA ASN A 232 17.07 16.49 -2.91
C ASN A 232 15.82 17.32 -3.28
N GLU A 233 15.26 17.13 -4.47
CA GLU A 233 14.03 17.79 -4.92
C GLU A 233 12.81 17.06 -4.38
N LEU A 234 12.74 15.74 -4.61
CA LEU A 234 11.70 14.87 -4.09
C LEU A 234 12.17 13.42 -4.07
N ASP A 235 12.43 12.91 -2.87
CA ASP A 235 12.84 11.53 -2.69
C ASP A 235 11.65 10.57 -2.83
N ALA A 236 11.49 10.01 -4.03
CA ALA A 236 10.43 9.05 -4.33
C ALA A 236 10.58 7.68 -3.65
N TYR A 237 11.74 7.40 -3.06
CA TYR A 237 12.00 6.14 -2.37
C TYR A 237 11.63 6.25 -0.88
N GLU A 238 12.08 7.31 -0.21
CA GLU A 238 11.84 7.48 1.24
C GLU A 238 10.54 8.20 1.58
N GLN A 239 9.89 8.89 0.63
CA GLN A 239 8.70 9.70 0.90
C GLN A 239 7.37 9.04 0.55
N VAL A 240 7.40 7.74 0.25
CA VAL A 240 6.22 6.93 -0.04
C VAL A 240 5.88 6.09 1.17
N GLU A 241 4.65 6.24 1.66
CA GLU A 241 4.19 5.57 2.87
C GLU A 241 4.19 4.05 2.71
N TRP A 242 4.79 3.33 3.67
CA TRP A 242 4.61 1.88 3.86
C TRP A 242 4.78 1.01 2.59
N ARG A 243 5.77 1.30 1.71
CA ARG A 243 5.96 0.61 0.41
C ARG A 243 4.76 0.74 -0.53
N ASN A 244 4.09 1.89 -0.48
CA ASN A 244 2.90 2.14 -1.27
C ASN A 244 1.75 1.14 -0.96
N GLN A 245 1.69 0.65 0.28
CA GLN A 245 0.68 -0.32 0.72
C GLN A 245 -0.74 0.25 0.58
N VAL A 246 -0.93 1.55 0.83
CA VAL A 246 -2.22 2.23 0.69
C VAL A 246 -2.73 2.18 -0.75
N ALA A 247 -1.87 2.51 -1.73
CA ALA A 247 -2.24 2.40 -3.13
C ALA A 247 -2.52 0.95 -3.54
N SER A 248 -1.81 -0.05 -3.01
CA SER A 248 -2.09 -1.47 -3.33
C SER A 248 -3.45 -1.96 -2.83
N MET A 249 -3.87 -1.49 -1.65
CA MET A 249 -5.20 -1.81 -1.12
C MET A 249 -6.31 -1.16 -1.95
N THR A 250 -6.10 0.11 -2.31
CA THR A 250 -7.02 0.85 -3.19
C THR A 250 -7.08 0.21 -4.58
N ASP A 251 -5.93 -0.15 -5.17
CA ASP A 251 -5.85 -0.87 -6.43
C ASP A 251 -6.65 -2.17 -6.39
N CYS A 252 -6.57 -2.92 -5.29
CA CYS A 252 -7.30 -4.18 -5.17
C CYS A 252 -8.82 -4.00 -5.14
N ILE A 253 -9.30 -3.00 -4.38
CA ILE A 253 -10.73 -2.66 -4.35
C ILE A 253 -11.22 -2.34 -5.76
N LEU A 254 -10.48 -1.53 -6.50
CA LEU A 254 -10.83 -1.14 -7.87
C LEU A 254 -10.80 -2.35 -8.82
N LYS A 255 -9.71 -3.12 -8.82
CA LYS A 255 -9.54 -4.29 -9.68
C LYS A 255 -10.71 -5.28 -9.59
N TYR A 256 -11.25 -5.50 -8.40
CA TYR A 256 -12.33 -6.45 -8.14
C TYR A 256 -13.70 -5.80 -7.87
N LYS A 257 -13.83 -4.50 -8.13
CA LYS A 257 -14.99 -3.67 -7.73
C LYS A 257 -16.34 -4.19 -8.21
N GLU A 258 -16.36 -4.76 -9.41
CA GLU A 258 -17.57 -5.23 -10.09
C GLU A 258 -17.63 -6.76 -10.22
N THR A 259 -16.65 -7.47 -9.66
CA THR A 259 -16.52 -8.93 -9.78
C THR A 259 -16.44 -9.67 -8.47
N ALA A 260 -16.10 -9.01 -7.36
CA ALA A 260 -16.12 -9.61 -6.04
C ALA A 260 -17.34 -9.17 -5.23
N LYS A 261 -18.00 -10.10 -4.53
CA LYS A 261 -19.03 -9.75 -3.54
C LYS A 261 -18.42 -9.11 -2.30
N TYR A 262 -17.25 -9.61 -1.87
CA TYR A 262 -16.50 -9.09 -0.74
C TYR A 262 -15.00 -9.05 -1.03
N VAL A 263 -14.33 -8.04 -0.50
CA VAL A 263 -12.87 -7.89 -0.50
C VAL A 263 -12.38 -7.80 0.93
N ALA A 264 -11.42 -8.66 1.30
CA ALA A 264 -10.69 -8.60 2.55
C ALA A 264 -9.27 -8.07 2.30
N LEU A 265 -8.83 -7.07 3.07
CA LEU A 265 -7.52 -6.42 2.91
C LEU A 265 -6.61 -6.80 4.07
N LEU A 266 -5.70 -7.74 3.85
CA LEU A 266 -4.97 -8.43 4.92
C LEU A 266 -3.46 -8.42 4.65
N ASP A 267 -2.65 -8.57 5.69
CA ASP A 267 -1.23 -8.90 5.54
C ASP A 267 -1.07 -10.43 5.40
N ILE A 268 0.09 -10.92 4.92
CA ILE A 268 0.28 -12.36 4.66
C ILE A 268 0.20 -13.23 5.93
N ASP A 269 0.52 -12.65 7.08
CA ASP A 269 0.46 -13.25 8.41
C ASP A 269 -0.88 -13.02 9.13
N ASP A 270 -1.79 -12.27 8.50
CA ASP A 270 -3.16 -12.11 8.96
C ASP A 270 -4.02 -13.20 8.31
N VAL A 271 -4.45 -14.19 9.11
CA VAL A 271 -5.31 -15.27 8.62
C VAL A 271 -6.69 -15.15 9.24
N LEU A 272 -7.66 -14.66 8.46
CA LEU A 272 -9.06 -14.61 8.87
C LEU A 272 -9.70 -15.98 8.67
N ILE A 273 -10.22 -16.59 9.72
CA ILE A 273 -10.86 -17.92 9.65
C ILE A 273 -12.33 -17.77 10.00
N PRO A 274 -13.27 -18.18 9.13
CA PRO A 274 -14.69 -18.13 9.44
C PRO A 274 -15.06 -18.87 10.74
N LYS A 275 -15.93 -18.25 11.54
CA LYS A 275 -16.49 -18.79 12.79
C LYS A 275 -18.01 -18.87 12.79
N LEU A 276 -18.67 -18.09 11.94
CA LEU A 276 -20.13 -18.00 11.87
C LEU A 276 -20.70 -18.90 10.78
N ALA A 277 -19.90 -19.23 9.76
CA ALA A 277 -20.34 -20.07 8.65
C ALA A 277 -19.19 -20.90 8.04
N PRO A 278 -19.49 -21.95 7.26
CA PRO A 278 -18.49 -22.77 6.57
C PRO A 278 -17.70 -22.07 5.45
N THR A 279 -18.11 -20.88 5.00
CA THR A 279 -17.45 -20.13 3.91
C THR A 279 -17.37 -18.65 4.21
N TYR A 280 -16.42 -17.93 3.58
CA TYR A 280 -16.36 -16.46 3.71
C TYR A 280 -17.62 -15.78 3.18
N LEU A 281 -18.20 -16.29 2.08
CA LEU A 281 -19.42 -15.75 1.50
C LEU A 281 -20.55 -15.69 2.53
N GLU A 282 -20.85 -16.84 3.13
CA GLU A 282 -21.95 -16.98 4.08
C GLU A 282 -21.67 -16.20 5.36
N GLU A 283 -20.43 -16.20 5.86
CA GLU A 283 -20.06 -15.43 7.05
C GLU A 283 -20.28 -13.94 6.83
N PHE A 284 -19.79 -13.41 5.72
CA PHE A 284 -19.93 -11.98 5.43
C PHE A 284 -21.37 -11.62 5.11
N GLN A 285 -22.15 -12.50 4.47
CA GLN A 285 -23.58 -12.30 4.30
C GLN A 285 -24.34 -12.22 5.63
N ILE A 286 -24.04 -13.10 6.58
CA ILE A 286 -24.63 -13.05 7.93
C ILE A 286 -24.34 -11.69 8.58
N LEU A 287 -23.07 -11.28 8.57
CA LEU A 287 -22.65 -10.01 9.17
C LEU A 287 -23.30 -8.82 8.48
N TYR A 288 -23.26 -8.75 7.14
CA TYR A 288 -23.86 -7.66 6.36
C TYR A 288 -25.38 -7.60 6.50
N ASN A 289 -26.07 -8.75 6.58
CA ASN A 289 -27.52 -8.80 6.77
C ASN A 289 -27.94 -8.20 8.11
N ASN A 290 -27.12 -8.38 9.15
CA ASN A 290 -27.35 -7.85 10.49
C ASN A 290 -26.98 -6.36 10.65
N LEU A 291 -26.34 -5.75 9.66
CA LEU A 291 -26.01 -4.33 9.72
C LEU A 291 -27.27 -3.47 9.65
N LYS A 292 -27.39 -2.55 10.62
CA LYS A 292 -28.43 -1.50 10.63
C LYS A 292 -28.26 -0.51 9.49
N ASP A 293 -27.01 -0.23 9.13
CA ASP A 293 -26.63 0.69 8.06
C ASP A 293 -25.88 -0.10 6.98
N LYS A 294 -26.41 -0.13 5.76
CA LYS A 294 -25.80 -0.85 4.65
C LYS A 294 -24.61 -0.11 4.06
N ASN A 295 -24.42 1.17 4.36
CA ASN A 295 -23.25 1.96 3.95
C ASN A 295 -22.09 1.80 4.96
N SER A 296 -21.68 0.54 5.16
CA SER A 296 -20.72 0.15 6.21
C SER A 296 -19.64 -0.79 5.69
N TYR A 297 -18.50 -0.79 6.36
CA TYR A 297 -17.45 -1.80 6.21
C TYR A 297 -17.23 -2.54 7.53
N LEU A 298 -16.79 -3.79 7.43
CA LEU A 298 -16.47 -4.62 8.58
C LEU A 298 -15.01 -4.41 8.98
N ASN A 299 -14.76 -4.23 10.26
CA ASN A 299 -13.42 -4.21 10.83
C ASN A 299 -13.25 -5.40 11.77
N TYR A 300 -12.17 -6.14 11.56
CA TYR A 300 -11.79 -7.28 12.39
C TYR A 300 -10.56 -6.90 13.19
N GLU A 301 -10.64 -7.02 14.51
CA GLU A 301 -9.48 -6.91 15.39
C GLU A 301 -8.48 -8.05 15.10
N LYS A 302 -7.18 -7.77 15.23
CA LYS A 302 -6.12 -8.76 15.11
C LYS A 302 -5.77 -9.34 16.47
N GLN A 303 -5.91 -10.65 16.61
CA GLN A 303 -5.48 -11.38 17.80
C GLN A 303 -4.12 -12.02 17.54
N ASN A 304 -3.12 -11.70 18.37
CA ASN A 304 -1.77 -12.23 18.21
C ASN A 304 -1.69 -13.71 18.61
N PHE A 305 -1.02 -14.50 17.77
CA PHE A 305 -0.63 -15.88 18.03
C PHE A 305 0.87 -16.06 17.81
N ILE A 306 1.49 -16.90 18.63
CA ILE A 306 2.82 -17.46 18.38
C ILE A 306 2.68 -18.96 18.20
N GLY A 307 3.57 -19.59 17.44
CA GLY A 307 3.56 -21.04 17.32
C GLY A 307 4.91 -21.60 16.93
N ALA A 308 4.89 -22.86 16.52
CA ALA A 308 6.04 -23.56 15.99
C ALA A 308 5.72 -24.17 14.61
N THR A 309 6.75 -24.22 13.78
CA THR A 309 6.72 -24.90 12.49
C THR A 309 8.06 -25.59 12.26
N VAL A 310 8.21 -26.29 11.14
CA VAL A 310 9.48 -26.90 10.76
C VAL A 310 10.13 -26.15 9.60
N ASN A 311 11.46 -26.15 9.61
CA ASN A 311 12.28 -25.63 8.52
C ASN A 311 12.41 -26.62 7.36
N ASN A 312 12.25 -27.92 7.63
CA ASN A 312 12.31 -28.96 6.63
C ASN A 312 10.96 -29.10 5.90
N PHE A 313 10.98 -28.89 4.58
CA PHE A 313 9.81 -28.97 3.72
C PHE A 313 9.08 -30.32 3.82
N ASP A 314 9.82 -31.44 3.85
CA ASP A 314 9.24 -32.78 3.86
C ASP A 314 8.49 -33.12 5.15
N ASN A 315 8.84 -32.44 6.23
CA ASN A 315 8.26 -32.64 7.56
C ASN A 315 7.12 -31.66 7.88
N PHE A 316 6.82 -30.71 6.99
CA PHE A 316 5.78 -29.71 7.22
C PHE A 316 4.39 -30.37 7.32
N SER A 317 3.63 -29.94 8.34
CA SER A 317 2.26 -30.39 8.59
C SER A 317 1.43 -29.26 9.19
N PHE A 318 0.29 -28.98 8.56
CA PHE A 318 -0.68 -28.01 9.06
C PHE A 318 -1.24 -28.44 10.40
N SER A 319 -1.56 -29.73 10.57
CA SER A 319 -2.07 -30.25 11.84
C SER A 319 -1.15 -29.95 13.02
N LYS A 320 0.16 -30.14 12.84
CA LYS A 320 1.15 -29.89 13.88
C LYS A 320 1.38 -28.39 14.11
N MET A 321 1.46 -27.60 13.04
CA MET A 321 1.60 -26.14 13.12
C MET A 321 0.39 -25.52 13.85
N LEU A 322 -0.83 -25.80 13.40
CA LEU A 322 -2.07 -25.34 14.04
C LEU A 322 -2.18 -25.78 15.50
N GLY A 323 -1.80 -27.04 15.79
CA GLY A 323 -1.79 -27.58 17.14
C GLY A 323 -0.77 -26.94 18.08
N SER A 324 0.15 -26.13 17.56
CA SER A 324 1.17 -25.39 18.31
C SER A 324 0.86 -23.90 18.49
N LEU A 325 -0.17 -23.38 17.82
CA LEU A 325 -0.51 -21.95 17.90
C LEU A 325 -1.09 -21.61 19.27
N GLU A 326 -0.51 -20.61 19.90
CA GLU A 326 -0.85 -20.13 21.23
C GLU A 326 -1.25 -18.65 21.17
N ARG A 327 -2.50 -18.41 21.58
CA ARG A 327 -3.05 -17.06 21.71
C ARG A 327 -2.25 -16.25 22.73
N GLN A 328 -1.87 -15.03 22.36
CA GLN A 328 -1.21 -14.08 23.23
C GLN A 328 -2.21 -13.11 23.87
N ASN A 329 -1.89 -12.55 25.03
CA ASN A 329 -2.70 -11.51 25.67
C ASN A 329 -2.42 -10.11 25.07
N SER A 330 -2.39 -10.03 23.74
CA SER A 330 -2.24 -8.76 23.01
C SER A 330 -2.99 -8.81 21.68
N SER A 331 -3.55 -7.67 21.31
CA SER A 331 -4.16 -7.45 20.01
C SER A 331 -3.51 -6.25 19.32
N GLU A 332 -3.77 -6.13 18.03
CA GLU A 332 -3.21 -5.09 17.18
C GLU A 332 -4.32 -4.45 16.34
N THR A 333 -3.99 -3.31 15.71
CA THR A 333 -4.91 -2.57 14.84
C THR A 333 -5.51 -3.49 13.78
N GLY A 334 -6.84 -3.48 13.71
CA GLY A 334 -7.63 -4.35 12.85
C GLY A 334 -7.44 -4.12 11.35
N LYS A 335 -8.12 -4.97 10.57
CA LYS A 335 -8.16 -4.93 9.11
C LYS A 335 -9.60 -4.92 8.58
N ILE A 336 -9.74 -4.68 7.29
CA ILE A 336 -11.02 -4.36 6.64
C ILE A 336 -11.51 -5.55 5.83
N VAL A 337 -12.83 -5.80 5.92
CA VAL A 337 -13.60 -6.52 4.91
C VAL A 337 -14.72 -5.61 4.43
N THR A 338 -14.91 -5.49 3.12
CA THR A 338 -15.94 -4.63 2.54
C THR A 338 -16.61 -5.26 1.32
N ASP A 339 -17.86 -4.90 1.05
CA ASP A 339 -18.38 -4.93 -0.32
C ASP A 339 -17.61 -3.86 -1.12
N PRO A 340 -16.87 -4.25 -2.18
CA PRO A 340 -16.01 -3.32 -2.90
C PRO A 340 -16.81 -2.26 -3.69
N ARG A 341 -18.12 -2.44 -3.88
CA ARG A 341 -18.97 -1.43 -4.54
C ARG A 341 -19.21 -0.21 -3.64
N LEU A 342 -19.12 -0.37 -2.32
CA LEU A 342 -19.33 0.72 -1.36
C LEU A 342 -18.09 1.60 -1.18
N MET A 343 -16.91 1.06 -1.48
CA MET A 343 -15.62 1.68 -1.18
C MET A 343 -14.85 1.94 -2.47
N ASN A 344 -14.34 3.16 -2.65
CA ASN A 344 -13.50 3.53 -3.79
C ASN A 344 -12.03 3.54 -3.43
N TYR A 345 -11.71 3.84 -2.17
CA TYR A 345 -10.36 3.84 -1.65
C TYR A 345 -10.32 3.56 -0.15
N THR A 346 -9.14 3.21 0.35
CA THR A 346 -8.92 3.00 1.77
C THR A 346 -7.49 3.24 2.18
N TRP A 347 -7.30 3.62 3.44
CA TRP A 347 -6.01 3.58 4.11
C TRP A 347 -5.76 2.19 4.72
N ILE A 348 -4.58 1.97 5.31
CA ILE A 348 -4.07 0.65 5.73
C ILE A 348 -5.01 -0.10 6.69
N HIS A 349 -5.70 0.63 7.56
CA HIS A 349 -6.52 0.04 8.64
C HIS A 349 -7.98 0.52 8.67
N TRP A 350 -8.27 1.64 8.01
CA TRP A 350 -9.59 2.24 7.91
C TRP A 350 -9.70 3.05 6.62
N THR A 351 -10.91 3.47 6.26
CA THR A 351 -11.12 4.41 5.14
C THR A 351 -11.45 5.80 5.68
N TYR A 352 -11.05 6.83 4.92
CA TYR A 352 -11.48 8.21 5.14
C TYR A 352 -12.73 8.56 4.33
N GLN A 353 -13.26 7.62 3.54
CA GLN A 353 -14.58 7.79 2.95
C GLN A 353 -15.67 7.80 4.02
N ASN A 354 -16.80 8.41 3.70
CA ASN A 354 -17.97 8.45 4.57
C ASN A 354 -18.70 7.08 4.59
N LEU A 355 -18.03 6.07 5.16
CA LEU A 355 -18.54 4.74 5.42
C LEU A 355 -18.51 4.47 6.92
N ARG A 356 -19.55 3.82 7.42
CA ARG A 356 -19.61 3.46 8.84
C ARG A 356 -18.70 2.26 9.12
N LYS A 357 -17.78 2.42 10.06
CA LYS A 357 -17.00 1.31 10.63
C LYS A 357 -17.90 0.43 11.51
N VAL A 358 -17.89 -0.87 11.28
CA VAL A 358 -18.55 -1.87 12.14
C VAL A 358 -17.52 -2.86 12.66
N GLU A 359 -17.25 -2.82 13.96
CA GLU A 359 -16.39 -3.79 14.63
C GLU A 359 -17.10 -5.15 14.70
N VAL A 360 -16.47 -6.19 14.16
CA VAL A 360 -16.93 -7.57 14.27
C VAL A 360 -16.51 -8.12 15.63
N LYS A 361 -17.48 -8.56 16.44
CA LYS A 361 -17.23 -9.05 17.81
C LYS A 361 -17.20 -10.56 17.90
N GLU A 362 -17.86 -11.20 16.94
CA GLU A 362 -18.04 -12.63 16.83
C GLU A 362 -16.77 -13.34 16.36
N ASN A 363 -15.89 -12.61 15.66
CA ASN A 363 -14.68 -13.16 15.06
C ASN A 363 -13.53 -12.13 15.07
N GLN A 364 -12.30 -12.63 14.96
CA GLN A 364 -11.06 -11.88 15.00
C GLN A 364 -10.07 -12.54 14.02
N ILE A 365 -9.14 -11.75 13.49
CA ILE A 365 -8.06 -12.24 12.63
C ILE A 365 -7.05 -13.01 13.49
N THR A 366 -6.63 -14.18 13.01
CA THR A 366 -5.50 -14.92 13.58
C THR A 366 -4.21 -14.33 13.04
N HIS A 367 -3.62 -13.36 13.76
CA HIS A 367 -2.36 -12.73 13.36
C HIS A 367 -1.19 -13.60 13.84
N VAL A 368 -0.49 -14.23 12.90
CA VAL A 368 0.64 -15.13 13.14
C VAL A 368 1.91 -14.33 13.37
N LYS A 369 2.03 -13.75 14.57
CA LYS A 369 3.11 -12.84 14.94
C LYS A 369 4.51 -13.45 14.86
N ARG A 370 4.62 -14.74 15.19
CA ARG A 370 5.89 -15.48 15.09
C ARG A 370 5.67 -16.99 15.01
N LEU A 371 6.32 -17.64 14.06
CA LEU A 371 6.48 -19.09 14.04
C LEU A 371 7.92 -19.42 14.39
N LYS A 372 8.15 -20.21 15.43
CA LYS A 372 9.49 -20.73 15.74
C LYS A 372 9.80 -21.90 14.80
N TRP A 373 10.86 -21.79 14.02
CA TRP A 373 11.28 -22.85 13.11
C TRP A 373 12.09 -23.90 13.88
N LEU A 374 11.69 -25.16 13.72
CA LEU A 374 12.30 -26.33 14.36
C LEU A 374 12.84 -27.27 13.29
N ASP A 375 13.87 -28.04 13.61
CA ASP A 375 14.35 -29.10 12.71
C ASP A 375 13.32 -30.21 12.53
N ASN A 376 12.63 -30.53 13.63
CA ASN A 376 11.54 -31.50 13.68
C ASN A 376 10.51 -31.08 14.71
N PHE A 377 9.24 -31.44 14.48
CA PHE A 377 8.23 -31.33 15.52
C PHE A 377 8.56 -32.29 16.68
N PRO A 378 8.37 -31.87 17.95
CA PRO A 378 8.56 -32.75 19.09
C PRO A 378 7.68 -34.01 19.00
N SER A 379 8.23 -35.18 19.35
CA SER A 379 7.53 -36.47 19.36
C SER A 379 6.29 -36.47 20.26
N GLN A 380 6.31 -35.62 21.29
CA GLN A 380 5.17 -35.29 22.13
C GLN A 380 4.86 -33.80 21.94
N SER A 381 4.11 -33.45 20.89
CA SER A 381 3.41 -32.17 20.92
C SER A 381 2.26 -32.35 21.91
N ASN A 382 2.48 -31.99 23.17
CA ASN A 382 1.37 -31.70 24.06
C ASN A 382 0.60 -30.57 23.38
N ARG A 383 -0.48 -30.91 22.67
CA ARG A 383 -1.43 -29.96 22.10
C ARG A 383 -1.80 -29.05 23.28
N SER A 384 -1.31 -27.82 23.31
CA SER A 384 -1.81 -26.80 24.24
C SER A 384 -3.19 -26.34 23.75
N LEU A 385 -4.09 -27.30 23.50
CA LEU A 385 -5.47 -27.07 23.10
C LEU A 385 -6.25 -26.59 24.30
N LYS A 386 -6.02 -25.36 24.71
CA LYS A 386 -7.07 -24.62 25.41
C LYS A 386 -8.11 -24.10 24.40
N PHE A 387 -7.75 -23.91 23.12
CA PHE A 387 -8.67 -23.39 22.08
C PHE A 387 -8.30 -23.88 20.66
N PRO A 388 -9.00 -24.87 20.07
CA PRO A 388 -8.79 -25.21 18.66
C PRO A 388 -9.22 -24.03 17.78
N ILE A 389 -8.30 -23.53 16.95
CA ILE A 389 -8.54 -22.40 16.03
C ILE A 389 -9.49 -22.82 14.90
N ILE A 390 -9.41 -24.07 14.47
CA ILE A 390 -10.27 -24.68 13.43
C ILE A 390 -10.80 -26.03 13.87
N GLU A 391 -11.92 -26.45 13.28
CA GLU A 391 -12.47 -27.78 13.47
C GLU A 391 -11.52 -28.87 12.93
N ARG A 392 -11.48 -30.03 13.60
CA ARG A 392 -10.61 -31.14 13.19
C ARG A 392 -10.94 -31.73 11.81
N SER A 393 -12.20 -31.65 11.39
CA SER A 393 -12.64 -32.04 10.04
C SER A 393 -11.97 -31.15 8.99
N VAL A 394 -12.09 -29.83 9.17
CA VAL A 394 -11.48 -28.80 8.32
C VAL A 394 -9.95 -28.92 8.29
N GLU A 395 -9.33 -29.14 9.46
CA GLU A 395 -7.89 -29.38 9.58
C GLU A 395 -7.41 -30.54 8.70
N LYS A 396 -8.15 -31.66 8.67
CA LYS A 396 -7.82 -32.82 7.84
C LYS A 396 -7.95 -32.52 6.34
N GLU A 397 -8.91 -31.70 5.95
CA GLU A 397 -9.10 -31.31 4.55
C GLU A 397 -7.96 -30.41 4.07
N ILE A 398 -7.54 -29.45 4.90
CA ILE A 398 -6.37 -28.60 4.62
C ILE A 398 -5.09 -29.45 4.52
N GLU A 399 -4.87 -30.38 5.44
CA GLU A 399 -3.73 -31.31 5.40
C GLU A 399 -3.76 -32.21 4.16
N LYS A 400 -4.95 -32.58 3.67
CA LYS A 400 -5.11 -33.34 2.42
C LYS A 400 -4.77 -32.50 1.19
N ASP A 401 -5.25 -31.26 1.12
CA ASP A 401 -4.95 -30.32 0.04
C ASP A 401 -3.44 -30.03 -0.01
N TRP A 402 -2.80 -29.87 1.15
CA TRP A 402 -1.34 -29.76 1.27
C TRP A 402 -0.60 -30.93 0.63
N LYS A 403 -0.96 -32.16 1.01
CA LYS A 403 -0.29 -33.36 0.48
C LYS A 403 -0.40 -33.45 -1.03
N MET A 404 -1.55 -33.09 -1.60
CA MET A 404 -1.71 -33.02 -3.05
C MET A 404 -0.82 -31.94 -3.68
N MET A 405 -0.74 -30.75 -3.08
CA MET A 405 0.11 -29.67 -3.59
C MET A 405 1.60 -29.97 -3.48
N ARG A 406 2.00 -30.63 -2.39
CA ARG A 406 3.39 -31.05 -2.15
C ARG A 406 3.94 -31.86 -3.32
N GLU A 407 3.17 -32.79 -3.86
CA GLU A 407 3.58 -33.64 -4.99
C GLU A 407 3.84 -32.85 -6.29
N LYS A 408 3.28 -31.64 -6.42
CA LYS A 408 3.49 -30.77 -7.59
C LYS A 408 4.75 -29.92 -7.48
N ILE A 409 5.32 -29.79 -6.28
CA ILE A 409 6.46 -28.89 -6.05
C ILE A 409 7.74 -29.66 -6.41
N PRO A 410 8.55 -29.20 -7.37
CA PRO A 410 9.77 -29.89 -7.76
C PRO A 410 10.77 -29.98 -6.61
N SER A 411 11.46 -31.11 -6.48
CA SER A 411 12.44 -31.34 -5.41
C SER A 411 13.56 -30.29 -5.33
N GLY A 412 13.91 -29.66 -6.46
CA GLY A 412 14.84 -28.53 -6.51
C GLY A 412 14.33 -27.31 -5.73
N VAL A 413 13.06 -26.96 -5.89
CA VAL A 413 12.42 -25.87 -5.13
C VAL A 413 12.36 -26.24 -3.65
N GLN A 414 11.94 -27.48 -3.33
CA GLN A 414 11.83 -27.95 -1.94
C GLN A 414 13.15 -27.82 -1.16
N LYS A 415 14.28 -28.20 -1.78
CA LYS A 415 15.61 -28.18 -1.15
C LYS A 415 16.19 -26.78 -0.99
N ASN A 416 15.78 -25.85 -1.84
CA ASN A 416 16.31 -24.49 -1.86
C ASN A 416 15.49 -23.53 -0.99
N LEU A 417 14.31 -23.94 -0.51
CA LEU A 417 13.56 -23.14 0.46
C LEU A 417 14.40 -22.90 1.73
N PRO A 418 14.31 -21.71 2.34
CA PRO A 418 15.06 -21.39 3.54
C PRO A 418 14.80 -22.38 4.65
N ALA A 419 15.87 -22.66 5.38
CA ALA A 419 15.83 -23.42 6.63
C ALA A 419 15.94 -22.54 7.89
N GLU A 420 16.14 -21.22 7.72
CA GLU A 420 16.26 -20.25 8.80
C GLU A 420 15.56 -18.92 8.47
N GLU A 421 15.09 -18.23 9.51
CA GLU A 421 14.60 -16.86 9.43
C GLU A 421 15.81 -15.90 9.51
N PHE A 422 16.34 -15.49 8.36
CA PHE A 422 17.42 -14.51 8.26
C PHE A 422 16.84 -13.09 8.13
N TYR A 423 16.16 -12.79 7.02
CA TYR A 423 15.62 -11.47 6.74
C TYR A 423 14.43 -11.10 7.64
N ALA A 424 13.60 -12.05 8.04
CA ALA A 424 12.47 -11.78 8.93
C ALA A 424 12.94 -11.21 10.28
N LYS A 425 14.08 -11.70 10.80
CA LYS A 425 14.69 -11.17 12.03
C LYS A 425 15.26 -9.76 11.84
N VAL A 426 15.93 -9.51 10.70
CA VAL A 426 16.49 -8.19 10.35
C VAL A 426 15.37 -7.14 10.25
N ILE A 427 14.30 -7.47 9.51
CA ILE A 427 13.13 -6.59 9.34
C ILE A 427 12.46 -6.32 10.69
N GLY A 428 12.20 -7.38 11.48
CA GLY A 428 11.57 -7.24 12.79
C GLY A 428 12.36 -6.34 13.74
N ALA A 429 13.69 -6.50 13.78
CA ALA A 429 14.57 -5.66 14.59
C ALA A 429 14.57 -4.21 14.11
N CYS A 430 14.69 -3.97 12.80
CA CYS A 430 14.65 -2.64 12.22
C CYS A 430 13.33 -1.92 12.52
N TYR A 431 12.19 -2.58 12.30
CA TYR A 431 10.88 -1.96 12.52
C TYR A 431 10.67 -1.61 13.99
N GLN A 432 11.14 -2.46 14.90
CA GLN A 432 11.12 -2.18 16.33
C GLN A 432 11.97 -0.95 16.67
N GLU A 433 13.18 -0.84 16.11
CA GLU A 433 14.11 0.26 16.37
C GLU A 433 13.65 1.59 15.75
N LYS A 434 13.30 1.58 14.47
CA LYS A 434 13.07 2.79 13.67
C LYS A 434 11.63 3.30 13.73
N PHE A 435 10.65 2.43 13.98
CA PHE A 435 9.24 2.81 13.90
C PHE A 435 8.51 2.62 15.22
N TYR A 436 8.39 1.38 15.69
CA TYR A 436 7.49 1.08 16.81
C TYR A 436 7.94 1.76 18.11
N SER A 437 9.24 1.77 18.41
CA SER A 437 9.79 2.48 19.59
C SER A 437 9.43 3.97 19.60
N HIS A 438 9.41 4.64 18.45
CA HIS A 438 9.14 6.07 18.33
C HIS A 438 7.64 6.37 18.29
N PHE A 439 6.88 5.52 17.58
CA PHE A 439 5.42 5.62 17.46
C PHE A 439 4.73 5.52 18.82
N TYR A 440 5.14 4.57 19.67
CA TYR A 440 4.53 4.36 20.99
C TYR A 440 4.91 5.42 22.05
N ILE A 441 5.94 6.22 21.80
CA ILE A 441 6.39 7.29 22.72
C ILE A 441 5.81 8.67 22.32
N GLY A 442 5.06 8.75 21.20
CA GLY A 442 4.46 10.00 20.73
C GLY A 442 5.51 11.04 20.29
N ALA A 443 6.67 10.56 19.79
CA ALA A 443 7.74 11.44 19.34
C ALA A 443 7.27 12.33 18.16
N PRO A 444 7.48 13.66 18.19
CA PRO A 444 6.88 14.60 17.22
C PRO A 444 7.40 14.51 15.77
N SER A 445 8.27 13.55 15.44
CA SER A 445 9.02 13.53 14.18
C SER A 445 9.49 12.14 13.78
N VAL A 446 8.57 11.18 13.67
CA VAL A 446 8.86 10.07 12.76
C VAL A 446 8.59 10.66 11.37
N GLY A 447 9.62 10.73 10.51
CA GLY A 447 9.43 11.11 9.11
C GLY A 447 8.49 10.12 8.40
N CYS A 448 8.45 10.15 7.07
CA CYS A 448 7.77 9.07 6.36
C CYS A 448 8.29 7.70 6.85
N VAL A 449 7.42 6.70 6.98
CA VAL A 449 7.78 5.39 7.53
C VAL A 449 7.79 4.35 6.42
N GLY A 450 8.89 3.58 6.34
CA GLY A 450 8.98 2.47 5.40
C GLY A 450 10.24 1.62 5.53
N PRO A 451 10.26 0.42 4.97
CA PRO A 451 11.38 -0.51 5.07
C PRO A 451 12.66 -0.01 4.41
N HIS A 452 12.61 1.03 3.58
CA HIS A 452 13.80 1.66 3.00
C HIS A 452 14.77 2.23 4.05
N PHE A 453 14.32 2.50 5.27
CA PHE A 453 15.21 2.88 6.39
C PHE A 453 15.93 1.69 7.04
N CYS A 454 15.62 0.46 6.62
CA CYS A 454 16.30 -0.73 7.11
C CYS A 454 17.54 -1.02 6.26
N GLU A 455 18.61 -1.45 6.91
CA GLU A 455 19.75 -2.05 6.24
C GLU A 455 19.45 -3.52 5.96
N TYR A 456 19.64 -3.93 4.71
CA TYR A 456 19.46 -5.33 4.28
C TYR A 456 20.83 -5.94 4.00
N PRO A 457 21.34 -6.83 4.88
CA PRO A 457 22.59 -7.52 4.62
C PRO A 457 22.50 -8.33 3.32
N GLN A 458 23.40 -8.02 2.39
CA GLN A 458 23.49 -8.73 1.12
C GLN A 458 24.26 -10.04 1.32
N ARG A 459 23.83 -11.11 0.64
CA ARG A 459 24.39 -12.45 0.73
C ARG A 459 24.72 -12.95 -0.68
N GLU A 460 25.96 -13.38 -0.88
CA GLU A 460 26.43 -13.92 -2.17
C GLU A 460 25.95 -15.35 -2.44
N ASP A 461 25.38 -16.02 -1.45
CA ASP A 461 24.82 -17.37 -1.55
C ASP A 461 23.30 -17.36 -1.70
N LEU A 462 22.66 -16.19 -1.66
CA LEU A 462 21.22 -16.02 -1.70
C LEU A 462 20.81 -15.04 -2.81
N LYS A 463 20.06 -15.54 -3.78
CA LYS A 463 19.47 -14.71 -4.83
C LYS A 463 18.07 -14.28 -4.44
N CYS A 464 17.68 -13.13 -4.96
CA CYS A 464 16.37 -12.57 -4.76
C CYS A 464 15.76 -12.13 -6.08
N VAL A 465 14.45 -12.32 -6.18
CA VAL A 465 13.63 -11.86 -7.29
C VAL A 465 12.99 -10.54 -6.85
N HIS A 466 13.05 -9.56 -7.75
CA HIS A 466 12.59 -8.19 -7.53
C HIS A 466 11.67 -7.77 -8.66
N VAL A 467 10.63 -7.00 -8.34
CA VAL A 467 9.85 -6.30 -9.35
C VAL A 467 10.62 -5.09 -9.84
N ASP A 468 10.73 -4.98 -11.15
CA ASP A 468 11.23 -3.81 -11.85
C ASP A 468 10.30 -3.49 -13.03
N ALA A 469 10.49 -2.32 -13.64
CA ALA A 469 9.70 -1.90 -14.78
C ALA A 469 10.47 -0.95 -15.69
N SER A 470 9.90 -0.65 -16.86
CA SER A 470 10.38 0.41 -17.74
C SER A 470 9.67 1.70 -17.36
N TYR A 471 10.42 2.76 -17.07
CA TYR A 471 9.85 4.05 -16.66
C TYR A 471 9.78 4.98 -17.86
N VAL A 472 8.67 5.71 -17.99
CA VAL A 472 8.47 6.63 -19.11
C VAL A 472 8.99 8.01 -18.71
N GLU A 473 9.95 8.52 -19.48
CA GLU A 473 10.38 9.92 -19.38
C GLU A 473 9.29 10.80 -19.98
N VAL A 474 8.82 11.76 -19.18
CA VAL A 474 7.77 12.70 -19.57
C VAL A 474 8.32 14.12 -19.56
N PRO A 475 7.86 15.00 -20.47
CA PRO A 475 8.20 16.40 -20.39
C PRO A 475 7.65 16.98 -19.09
N LYS A 476 8.37 17.97 -18.53
CA LYS A 476 7.86 18.75 -17.40
C LYS A 476 6.55 19.44 -17.81
N MET A 477 5.54 19.30 -16.97
CA MET A 477 4.22 19.87 -17.16
C MET A 477 3.80 20.67 -15.92
N GLU A 478 3.05 21.76 -16.15
CA GLU A 478 2.45 22.58 -15.10
C GLU A 478 0.93 22.33 -15.05
N PRO A 479 0.34 22.20 -13.85
CA PRO A 479 0.97 22.32 -12.54
C PRO A 479 1.55 20.98 -12.06
N ILE A 480 1.16 19.86 -12.69
CA ILE A 480 1.56 18.50 -12.33
C ILE A 480 2.36 17.87 -13.47
N SER A 481 3.55 17.38 -13.16
CA SER A 481 4.32 16.46 -14.01
C SER A 481 3.96 15.00 -13.67
N TYR A 482 3.63 14.20 -14.68
CA TYR A 482 3.07 12.85 -14.50
C TYR A 482 4.05 11.74 -14.88
N TYR A 483 4.34 10.84 -13.96
CA TYR A 483 5.27 9.73 -14.12
C TYR A 483 4.50 8.42 -14.04
N PHE A 484 4.96 7.40 -14.76
CA PHE A 484 4.41 6.06 -14.68
C PHE A 484 5.41 5.04 -15.21
N ALA A 485 5.15 3.79 -14.87
CA ALA A 485 5.91 2.66 -15.37
C ALA A 485 5.07 1.82 -16.34
N VAL A 486 5.74 1.15 -17.25
CA VAL A 486 5.20 0.19 -18.20
C VAL A 486 6.03 -1.09 -18.13
N GLN A 487 5.46 -2.20 -18.59
CA GLN A 487 6.18 -3.48 -18.74
C GLN A 487 6.85 -3.94 -17.44
N ALA A 488 6.04 -4.21 -16.40
CA ALA A 488 6.53 -4.84 -15.18
C ALA A 488 7.21 -6.17 -15.49
N ARG A 489 8.35 -6.44 -14.83
CA ARG A 489 9.17 -7.63 -15.00
C ARG A 489 9.76 -8.08 -13.67
N MET A 490 10.10 -9.36 -13.62
CA MET A 490 10.80 -9.96 -12.48
C MET A 490 12.28 -10.03 -12.81
N ASN A 491 13.12 -9.37 -12.01
CA ASN A 491 14.58 -9.40 -12.15
C ASN A 491 15.17 -10.23 -11.01
N MET A 492 16.02 -11.20 -11.34
CA MET A 492 16.76 -11.97 -10.35
C MET A 492 18.15 -11.35 -10.16
N THR A 493 18.46 -10.92 -8.94
CA THR A 493 19.74 -10.32 -8.57
C THR A 493 20.28 -10.93 -7.28
N TRP A 494 21.57 -10.71 -7.01
CA TRP A 494 22.15 -11.08 -5.72
C TRP A 494 21.66 -10.12 -4.64
N GLY A 495 21.26 -10.73 -3.51
CA GLY A 495 20.78 -10.04 -2.32
C GLY A 495 19.38 -9.43 -2.40
N CYS A 496 18.72 -9.38 -1.23
CA CYS A 496 17.33 -8.95 -1.08
C CYS A 496 17.26 -7.52 -0.53
N TYR A 497 16.29 -6.77 -1.02
CA TYR A 497 15.93 -5.42 -0.62
C TYR A 497 14.47 -5.15 -1.02
N PRO A 498 13.80 -4.18 -0.36
CA PRO A 498 12.39 -3.89 -0.54
C PRO A 498 12.05 -3.15 -1.82
#